data_AF-A0A2E1S9M5-F1
#
_entry.id   AF-A0A2E1S9M5-F1
#
_cell.length_a   1.000
_cell.length_b   1.000
_cell.length_c   1.000
_cell.angle_alpha   90.00
_cell.angle_beta   90.00
_cell.angle_gamma   90.00
#
_symmetry.space_group_name_H-M   'P 1'
#
loop_
_entity.id
_entity.type
_entity.pdbx_description
1 polymer ?
#
loop_
_entity_poly.entity_id
_entity_poly.type
_entity_poly.pdbx_seq_one_letter_code
_entity_poly.pdbx_strand_id
1 'polypeptide(L)' 'MLKTFKTILAVAVSFSIVSISSAFADGHMAAIKKWSDGEFSLSVLSAKEREKELSWFHDAAKPFKGMSLKVVSEGIPTHV' A
#
# COMPACT_ATOMS: atom_id res chain seq x y z
N MET A 1 -25.69 12.43 -36.16
CA MET A 1 -24.71 13.14 -35.30
C MET A 1 -24.89 12.84 -33.82
N LEU A 2 -26.12 12.80 -33.28
CA LEU A 2 -26.35 12.54 -31.84
C LEU A 2 -25.91 11.13 -31.37
N LYS A 3 -26.08 10.10 -32.22
CA LYS A 3 -25.66 8.72 -31.92
C LYS A 3 -24.13 8.60 -31.78
N THR A 4 -23.38 9.21 -32.69
CA THR A 4 -21.91 9.25 -32.66
C THR A 4 -21.38 9.97 -31.43
N PHE A 5 -22.05 11.07 -31.03
CA PHE A 5 -21.70 11.80 -29.81
C PHE A 5 -21.90 10.96 -28.54
N LYS A 6 -22.98 10.16 -28.49
CA LYS A 6 -23.26 9.24 -27.37
C LYS A 6 -22.23 8.10 -27.29
N THR A 7 -21.75 7.59 -28.42
CA THR A 7 -20.69 6.57 -28.45
C THR A 7 -19.34 7.14 -28.01
N ILE A 8 -18.99 8.36 -28.45
CA ILE A 8 -17.77 9.06 -28.01
C ILE A 8 -17.80 9.31 -26.51
N LEU A 9 -18.94 9.76 -25.97
CA LEU A 9 -19.11 9.99 -24.54
C LEU A 9 -19.00 8.67 -23.73
N ALA A 10 -19.58 7.58 -24.22
CA ALA A 10 -19.49 6.27 -23.57
C ALA A 10 -18.05 5.73 -23.54
N VAL A 11 -17.29 5.91 -24.62
CA VAL A 11 -15.87 5.54 -24.69
C VAL A 11 -15.02 6.38 -23.75
N ALA A 12 -15.27 7.70 -23.67
CA ALA A 12 -14.56 8.59 -22.77
C ALA A 12 -14.80 8.23 -21.28
N VAL A 13 -16.04 7.96 -20.90
CA VAL A 13 -16.39 7.53 -19.53
C VAL A 13 -15.73 6.20 -19.18
N SER A 14 -15.72 5.25 -20.12
CA SER A 14 -15.08 3.93 -19.91
C SER A 14 -13.57 4.05 -19.70
N PHE A 15 -12.91 4.96 -20.43
CA PHE A 15 -11.48 5.22 -20.30
C PHE A 15 -11.14 5.91 -18.96
N SER A 16 -11.98 6.83 -18.49
CA SER A 16 -11.81 7.47 -17.17
C SER A 16 -11.90 6.48 -16.01
N ILE A 17 -12.79 5.48 -16.07
CA ILE A 17 -12.96 4.48 -14.99
C ILE A 17 -11.72 3.56 -14.89
N VAL A 18 -11.14 3.17 -16.03
CA VAL A 18 -9.90 2.37 -16.07
C VAL A 18 -8.71 3.16 -15.53
N SER A 19 -8.62 4.45 -15.86
CA SER A 19 -7.51 5.34 -15.43
C SER A 19 -7.51 5.62 -13.92
N ILE A 20 -8.70 5.72 -13.31
CA ILE A 20 -8.83 5.94 -11.86
C ILE A 20 -8.43 4.68 -11.09
N SER A 21 -8.70 3.50 -11.64
CA SER A 21 -8.40 2.21 -11.00
C SER A 21 -6.89 1.96 -10.86
N SER A 22 -6.06 2.46 -11.80
CA SER A 22 -4.60 2.33 -11.72
C SER A 22 -3.93 3.22 -10.67
N ALA A 23 -4.55 4.34 -10.27
CA ALA A 23 -4.01 5.23 -9.25
C ALA A 23 -4.10 4.64 -7.81
N PHE A 24 -4.95 3.63 -7.61
CA PHE A 24 -5.06 2.93 -6.32
C PHE A 24 -4.07 1.76 -6.17
N ALA A 25 -3.37 1.37 -7.24
CA ALA A 25 -2.40 0.28 -7.21
C ALA A 25 -1.14 0.64 -6.40
N ASP A 26 -0.81 1.92 -6.27
CA ASP A 26 0.37 2.39 -5.54
C ASP A 26 0.22 2.43 -4.02
N GLY A 27 -0.97 2.17 -3.46
CA GLY A 27 -1.22 2.37 -2.03
C GLY A 27 -0.27 1.58 -1.12
N HIS A 28 0.06 0.34 -1.49
CA HIS A 28 0.95 -0.52 -0.70
C HIS A 28 2.42 -0.15 -0.88
N MET A 29 2.85 0.17 -2.09
CA MET A 29 4.24 0.57 -2.34
C MET A 29 4.56 1.97 -1.82
N ALA A 30 3.62 2.90 -1.95
CA ALA A 30 3.72 4.22 -1.34
C ALA A 30 3.78 4.13 0.20
N ALA A 31 3.01 3.22 0.80
CA ALA A 31 3.10 2.95 2.23
C ALA A 31 4.47 2.37 2.61
N ILE A 32 4.97 1.36 1.90
CA ILE A 32 6.30 0.77 2.14
C ILE A 32 7.38 1.85 2.12
N LYS A 33 7.38 2.71 1.11
CA LYS A 33 8.33 3.81 1.01
C LYS A 33 8.20 4.81 2.17
N LYS A 34 6.97 5.20 2.50
CA LYS A 34 6.68 6.09 3.64
C LYS A 34 7.23 5.54 4.96
N TRP A 35 7.02 4.25 5.23
CA TRP A 35 7.50 3.63 6.47
C TRP A 35 9.01 3.44 6.48
N SER A 36 9.59 3.05 5.33
CA SER A 36 11.04 2.94 5.15
C SER A 36 11.73 4.27 5.47
N ASP A 37 11.29 5.37 4.86
CA ASP A 37 11.94 6.68 5.00
C ASP A 37 11.53 7.42 6.29
N GLY A 38 10.45 6.99 6.96
CA GLY A 38 9.94 7.56 8.21
C GLY A 38 10.39 6.78 9.44
N GLU A 39 9.50 5.98 10.01
CA GLU A 39 9.72 5.26 11.28
C GLU A 39 10.97 4.36 11.26
N PHE A 40 11.27 3.75 10.11
CA PHE A 40 12.41 2.84 9.98
C PHE A 40 13.67 3.53 9.45
N SER A 41 13.70 4.88 9.40
CA SER A 41 14.85 5.73 9.03
C SER A 41 16.14 5.35 9.77
N LEU A 42 16.03 5.12 11.08
CA LEU A 42 17.15 4.72 11.95
C LEU A 42 17.32 3.20 11.95
N SER A 43 17.86 2.68 10.85
CA SER A 43 18.13 1.25 10.69
C SER A 43 19.56 1.00 10.21
N VAL A 44 20.06 -0.20 10.51
CA VAL A 44 21.34 -0.70 9.98
C VAL A 44 21.25 -1.08 8.50
N LEU A 45 20.04 -1.24 7.98
CA LEU A 45 19.78 -1.62 6.59
C LEU A 45 19.76 -0.40 5.68
N SER A 46 20.23 -0.57 4.44
CA SER A 46 20.09 0.46 3.40
C SER A 46 18.63 0.70 3.03
N ALA A 47 18.33 1.86 2.42
CA ALA A 47 16.97 2.21 2.01
C ALA A 47 16.27 1.11 1.20
N LYS A 48 16.99 0.53 0.22
CA LYS A 48 16.48 -0.53 -0.65
C LYS A 48 16.26 -1.84 0.10
N GLU A 49 17.11 -2.17 1.06
CA GLU A 49 16.97 -3.37 1.88
C GLU A 49 15.76 -3.27 2.82
N ARG A 50 15.53 -2.10 3.41
CA ARG A 50 14.34 -1.84 4.24
C ARG A 50 13.05 -1.96 3.43
N GLU A 51 13.01 -1.39 2.24
CA GLU A 51 11.85 -1.52 1.35
C GLU A 51 11.57 -3.00 1.00
N LYS A 52 12.63 -3.78 0.76
CA LYS A 52 12.52 -5.21 0.48
C LYS A 52 11.98 -5.98 1.69
N GLU A 53 12.45 -5.67 2.90
CA GLU A 53 11.99 -6.30 4.13
C GLU A 53 10.52 -5.93 4.43
N LEU A 54 10.15 -4.66 4.31
CA LEU A 54 8.77 -4.21 4.46
C LEU A 54 7.83 -4.82 3.41
N SER A 55 8.31 -5.02 2.18
CA SER A 55 7.56 -5.76 1.15
C SER A 55 7.36 -7.22 1.55
N TRP A 56 8.38 -7.87 2.12
CA TRP A 56 8.24 -9.24 2.63
C TRP A 56 7.21 -9.30 3.77
N PHE A 57 7.23 -8.35 4.71
CA PHE A 57 6.23 -8.26 5.77
C PHE A 57 4.82 -8.05 5.22
N HIS A 58 4.65 -7.19 4.22
CA HIS A 58 3.36 -6.99 3.54
C HIS A 58 2.83 -8.30 2.97
N ASP A 59 3.68 -9.07 2.27
CA ASP A 59 3.29 -10.34 1.67
C ASP A 59 2.96 -11.40 2.73
N ALA A 60 3.78 -11.50 3.79
CA ALA A 60 3.56 -12.41 4.90
C ALA A 60 2.27 -12.07 5.68
N ALA A 61 1.85 -10.81 5.70
CA ALA A 61 0.65 -10.36 6.38
C ALA A 61 -0.66 -10.65 5.61
N LYS A 62 -0.59 -10.97 4.31
CA LYS A 62 -1.77 -11.20 3.45
C LYS A 62 -2.79 -12.20 4.04
N PRO A 63 -2.39 -13.35 4.60
CA PRO A 63 -3.34 -14.33 5.17
C PRO A 63 -4.14 -13.80 6.35
N PHE A 64 -3.65 -12.76 7.03
CA PHE A 64 -4.28 -12.20 8.23
C PHE A 64 -5.19 -11.01 7.95
N LYS A 65 -5.33 -10.62 6.67
CA LYS A 65 -6.16 -9.48 6.27
C LYS A 65 -7.62 -9.73 6.66
N GLY A 66 -8.18 -8.82 7.46
CA GLY A 66 -9.57 -8.89 7.95
C GLY A 66 -9.76 -9.72 9.21
N MET A 67 -8.70 -10.30 9.78
CA MET A 67 -8.75 -10.96 11.08
C MET A 67 -8.62 -9.93 12.22
N SER A 68 -9.32 -10.16 13.33
CA SER A 68 -9.08 -9.44 14.58
C SER A 68 -7.95 -10.14 15.34
N LEU A 69 -6.80 -9.47 15.45
CA LEU A 69 -5.64 -9.99 16.16
C LEU A 69 -5.61 -9.43 17.59
N LYS A 70 -5.46 -10.31 18.59
CA LYS A 70 -5.23 -9.92 19.98
C LYS A 70 -3.74 -10.08 20.27
N VAL A 71 -3.08 -8.99 20.63
CA VAL A 71 -1.67 -9.00 21.04
C VAL A 71 -1.62 -8.87 22.55
N VAL A 72 -0.94 -9.81 23.21
CA VAL A 72 -0.62 -9.72 24.64
C VAL A 72 0.76 -9.10 24.74
N SER A 73 0.82 -7.84 25.16
CA SER A 73 2.08 -7.15 25.42
C SER A 73 2.38 -7.20 26.91
N GLU A 74 3.44 -7.88 27.29
CA GLU A 74 4.01 -7.79 28.63
C GLU A 74 5.03 -6.65 28.66
N GLY A 75 4.96 -5.79 29.67
CA GLY A 75 5.96 -4.76 29.88
C GLY A 75 7.24 -5.38 30.46
N ILE A 76 8.34 -5.37 29.70
CA ILE A 76 9.64 -5.74 30.22
C ILE A 76 10.29 -4.49 30.84
N PRO A 77 10.72 -4.50 32.11
CA PRO A 77 11.38 -3.36 32.76
C PRO A 77 12.82 -3.25 32.26
N THR A 78 13.01 -2.76 31.04
CA THR A 78 14.36 -2.61 30.46
C THR A 78 14.99 -1.26 30.76
N HIS A 79 14.22 -0.28 31.23
CA HIS A 79 14.73 1.01 31.71
C HIS A 79 13.97 1.41 33.00
N VAL A 80 14.74 1.64 34.07
CA VAL A 80 14.28 2.24 35.34
C VAL A 80 14.33 3.76 35.28
#